data_AF-A0A2V6RNY3-F1
#
_entry.id   AF-A0A2V6RNY3-F1
#
_cell.length_a   1.000
_cell.length_b   1.000
_cell.length_c   1.000
_cell.angle_alpha   90.00
_cell.angle_beta   90.00
_cell.angle_gamma   90.00
#
_symmetry.space_group_name_H-M   'P 1'
#
loop_
_entity.id
_entity.type
_entity.pdbx_description
1 polymer ?
#
loop_
_entity_poly.entity_id
_entity_poly.type
_entity_poly.pdbx_seq_one_letter_code
_entity_poly.pdbx_strand_id
1 'polypeptide(L)'
;MKAIAQRRETAALESLVDRVLCHDVRDAAGKVAVEKGARLTATSAATLLATPWDEIHVLAIEAGDLHEEDAGRRLAAAVVGDGVEVKGYGGGQ
;
A
#
# COMPACT_ATOMS: atom_id res chain seq x y z
N MET A 1 10.55 7.05 6.36
CA MET A 1 9.13 7.10 5.94
C MET A 1 8.44 8.38 6.39
N LYS A 2 7.59 8.97 5.54
CA LYS A 2 6.80 10.18 5.85
C LYS A 2 5.30 9.99 5.59
N ALA A 3 4.45 10.34 6.56
CA ALA A 3 3.01 10.37 6.40
C ALA A 3 2.54 11.66 5.70
N ILE A 4 1.60 11.52 4.77
CA ILE A 4 1.08 12.62 3.95
C ILE A 4 -0.45 12.51 3.91
N ALA A 5 -1.12 13.58 4.32
CA ALA A 5 -2.53 13.79 4.06
C ALA A 5 -2.68 14.35 2.64
N GLN A 6 -3.14 13.52 1.71
CA GLN A 6 -3.34 13.89 0.32
C GLN A 6 -4.77 14.35 0.12
N ARG A 7 -4.94 15.61 -0.28
CA ARG A 7 -6.25 16.18 -0.66
C ARG A 7 -6.58 15.81 -2.10
N ARG A 8 -7.86 15.58 -2.40
CA ARG A 8 -8.32 15.19 -3.74
C ARG A 8 -8.07 16.25 -4.80
N GLU A 9 -8.23 17.50 -4.42
CA GLU A 9 -8.01 18.70 -5.25
C GLU A 9 -6.58 18.84 -5.79
N THR A 10 -5.58 18.37 -5.05
CA THR A 10 -4.16 18.46 -5.41
C THR A 10 -3.57 17.10 -5.81
N ALA A 11 -4.39 16.06 -5.88
CA ALA A 11 -3.96 14.72 -6.21
C ALA A 11 -3.82 14.54 -7.73
N ALA A 12 -2.67 14.01 -8.13
CA ALA A 12 -2.38 13.58 -9.49
C ALA A 12 -1.77 12.18 -9.46
N LEU A 13 -1.64 11.53 -10.61
CA LEU A 13 -1.09 10.17 -10.70
C LEU A 13 0.31 10.12 -10.08
N GLU A 14 1.14 11.10 -10.42
CA GLU A 14 2.54 11.22 -10.00
C GLU A 14 2.66 11.50 -8.50
N SER A 15 1.66 12.15 -7.90
CA SER A 15 1.65 12.41 -6.45
C SER A 15 1.22 11.18 -5.64
N LEU A 16 0.72 10.12 -6.28
CA LEU A 16 0.18 8.94 -5.63
C LEU A 16 1.04 7.69 -5.83
N VAL A 17 1.63 7.51 -7.01
CA VAL A 17 2.44 6.34 -7.35
C VAL A 17 3.59 6.14 -6.33
N ASP A 18 3.89 4.88 -6.05
CA ASP A 18 4.89 4.40 -5.10
C ASP A 18 4.62 4.68 -3.61
N ARG A 19 3.49 5.30 -3.29
CA ARG A 19 3.06 5.50 -1.90
C ARG A 19 2.27 4.32 -1.39
N VAL A 20 2.19 4.18 -0.06
CA VAL A 20 1.43 3.11 0.59
C VAL A 20 0.16 3.70 1.21
N LEU A 21 -0.98 3.11 0.91
CA LEU A 21 -2.26 3.56 1.44
C LEU A 21 -2.43 3.15 2.90
N CYS A 22 -2.88 4.06 3.78
CA CYS A 22 -2.99 3.78 5.22
C CYS A 22 -4.33 3.14 5.63
N HIS A 23 -5.35 3.20 4.78
CA HIS A 23 -6.69 2.70 5.06
C HIS A 23 -7.38 2.28 3.76
N ASP A 24 -8.43 1.45 3.85
CA ASP A 24 -9.22 1.12 2.66
C ASP A 24 -9.88 2.38 2.10
N VAL A 25 -9.90 2.49 0.77
CA VAL A 25 -10.68 3.50 0.06
C VAL A 25 -11.82 2.78 -0.65
N ARG A 26 -13.05 3.28 -0.46
CA ARG A 26 -14.28 2.66 -0.95
C ARG A 26 -14.88 3.44 -2.10
N ASP A 27 -15.47 2.74 -3.06
CA ASP A 27 -16.22 3.33 -4.16
C ASP A 27 -17.56 3.90 -3.74
N ALA A 28 -18.27 4.52 -4.68
CA ALA A 28 -19.59 5.09 -4.45
C ALA A 28 -20.64 4.04 -4.02
N ALA A 29 -20.40 2.75 -4.29
CA ALA A 29 -21.24 1.65 -3.85
C ALA A 29 -20.81 1.08 -2.47
N GLY A 30 -19.79 1.66 -1.83
CA GLY A 30 -19.26 1.24 -0.54
C GLY A 30 -18.34 0.02 -0.61
N LYS A 31 -18.00 -0.47 -1.80
CA LYS A 31 -17.06 -1.59 -1.99
C LYS A 31 -15.63 -1.08 -1.90
N VAL A 32 -14.72 -1.87 -1.34
CA VAL A 32 -13.29 -1.52 -1.32
C VAL A 32 -12.76 -1.43 -2.76
N ALA A 33 -12.32 -0.24 -3.14
CA ALA A 33 -11.74 0.06 -4.45
C ALA A 33 -10.22 -0.16 -4.42
N VAL A 34 -9.56 0.23 -3.33
CA VAL A 34 -8.14 -0.02 -3.05
C VAL A 34 -7.98 -0.33 -1.56
N GLU A 35 -7.26 -1.41 -1.26
CA GLU A 35 -7.05 -1.92 0.09
C GLU A 35 -5.94 -1.16 0.83
N LYS A 36 -6.04 -1.10 2.16
CA LYS A 36 -4.98 -0.62 3.04
C LYS A 36 -3.69 -1.43 2.82
N GLY A 37 -2.55 -0.76 2.96
CA GLY A 37 -1.23 -1.38 2.73
C GLY A 37 -0.88 -1.55 1.26
N ALA A 38 -1.77 -1.25 0.31
CA ALA A 38 -1.43 -1.31 -1.11
C ALA A 38 -0.37 -0.26 -1.44
N ARG A 39 0.73 -0.71 -2.06
CA ARG A 39 1.66 0.17 -2.78
C ARG A 39 1.00 0.61 -4.08
N LEU A 40 0.82 1.91 -4.24
CA LEU A 40 0.07 2.50 -5.34
C LEU A 40 0.84 2.39 -6.65
N THR A 41 0.26 1.67 -7.60
CA THR A 41 0.71 1.61 -9.00
C THR A 41 -0.04 2.66 -9.81
N ALA A 42 0.35 2.88 -11.07
CA ALA A 42 -0.41 3.75 -11.96
C ALA A 42 -1.89 3.32 -12.06
N THR A 43 -2.16 2.00 -12.10
CA THR A 43 -3.52 1.47 -12.18
C THR A 43 -4.31 1.76 -10.91
N SER A 44 -3.77 1.46 -9.72
CA SER A 44 -4.51 1.71 -8.48
C SER A 44 -4.61 3.20 -8.13
N ALA A 45 -3.62 4.02 -8.52
CA ALA A 45 -3.70 5.47 -8.43
C ALA A 45 -4.82 6.04 -9.33
N ALA A 46 -4.97 5.53 -10.56
CA ALA A 46 -6.06 5.91 -11.45
C ALA A 46 -7.43 5.51 -10.85
N THR A 47 -7.54 4.32 -10.27
CA THR A 47 -8.74 3.89 -9.54
C THR A 47 -9.06 4.85 -8.39
N LEU A 48 -8.07 5.22 -7.57
CA LEU A 48 -8.28 6.20 -6.49
C LEU A 48 -8.79 7.52 -7.04
N LEU A 49 -8.19 8.07 -8.10
CA LEU A 49 -8.63 9.34 -8.68
C LEU A 49 -10.08 9.29 -9.20
N ALA A 50 -10.57 8.12 -9.63
CA ALA A 50 -11.96 7.92 -10.05
C ALA A 50 -12.94 7.69 -8.87
N THR A 51 -12.43 7.56 -7.65
CA THR A 51 -13.22 7.24 -6.45
C THR A 51 -13.62 8.51 -5.67
N PRO A 52 -14.81 8.61 -5.05
CA PRO A 52 -15.20 9.78 -4.28
C PRO A 52 -14.53 9.81 -2.90
N TRP A 53 -13.55 10.68 -2.72
CA TRP A 53 -12.92 11.00 -1.42
C TRP A 53 -12.42 12.44 -1.42
N ASP A 54 -12.33 13.05 -0.24
CA ASP A 54 -11.81 14.43 -0.08
C ASP A 54 -10.35 14.43 0.38
N GLU A 55 -9.98 13.50 1.25
CA GLU A 55 -8.64 13.30 1.77
C GLU A 55 -8.35 11.80 1.95
N ILE A 56 -7.12 11.39 1.61
CA ILE A 56 -6.59 10.06 1.92
C ILE A 56 -5.23 10.17 2.58
N HIS A 57 -4.87 9.18 3.40
CA HIS A 57 -3.57 9.15 4.08
C HIS A 57 -2.65 8.13 3.42
N VAL A 58 -1.47 8.59 3.03
CA VAL A 58 -0.47 7.78 2.34
C VAL A 58 0.90 7.93 2.98
N LEU A 59 1.72 6.89 2.90
CA LEU A 59 3.11 6.89 3.33
C LEU A 59 4.01 7.01 2.10
N ALA A 60 4.92 8.00 2.12
CA ALA A 60 6.05 8.04 1.21
C ALA A 60 7.15 7.11 1.75
N ILE A 61 7.53 6.13 0.93
CA ILE A 61 8.68 5.25 1.18
C ILE A 61 9.95 6.01 0.82
N GLU A 62 10.84 6.18 1.80
CA GLU A 62 12.14 6.84 1.63
C GLU A 62 13.25 5.82 1.38
N ALA A 63 14.41 6.30 0.94
CA ALA A 63 15.57 5.43 0.74
C ALA A 63 15.97 4.76 2.07
N GLY A 64 15.95 3.42 2.08
CA GLY A 64 16.22 2.61 3.27
C GLY A 64 14.97 2.08 3.96
N ASP A 65 13.78 2.61 3.66
CA ASP A 65 12.53 1.99 4.07
C ASP A 65 12.28 0.72 3.26
N LEU A 66 11.63 -0.25 3.89
CA LEU A 66 11.24 -1.50 3.26
C LEU A 66 9.74 -1.73 3.44
N HIS A 67 9.06 -2.08 2.35
CA HIS A 67 7.65 -2.48 2.42
C HIS A 67 7.51 -3.77 3.24
N GLU A 68 6.41 -3.94 3.98
CA GLU A 68 6.19 -5.09 4.85
C GLU A 68 6.41 -6.42 4.12
N GLU A 69 5.84 -6.56 2.91
CA GLU A 69 5.96 -7.79 2.13
C GLU A 69 7.42 -8.09 1.72
N ASP A 70 8.18 -7.06 1.33
CA ASP A 70 9.60 -7.22 1.02
C ASP A 70 10.42 -7.55 2.28
N ALA A 71 10.08 -6.95 3.42
CA ALA A 71 10.71 -7.22 4.71
C ALA A 71 10.43 -8.65 5.17
N GLY A 72 9.17 -9.07 5.11
CA GLY A 72 8.74 -10.42 5.43
C GLY A 72 9.40 -11.46 4.54
N ARG A 73 9.48 -11.23 3.22
CA ARG A 73 10.18 -12.13 2.29
C ARG A 73 11.67 -12.28 2.64
N ARG A 74 12.36 -11.17 2.94
CA ARG A 74 13.78 -11.21 3.34
C ARG A 74 13.98 -11.95 4.65
N LEU A 75 13.12 -11.69 5.65
CA LEU A 75 13.17 -12.36 6.93
C LEU A 75 12.93 -13.86 6.77
N ALA A 76 11.86 -14.24 6.07
CA ALA A 76 11.51 -15.63 5.80
C ALA A 76 12.66 -16.37 5.12
N ALA A 77 13.28 -15.77 4.10
CA ALA A 77 14.45 -16.34 3.43
C ALA A 77 15.67 -16.52 4.37
N ALA A 78 15.89 -15.59 5.29
CA ALA A 78 17.02 -15.65 6.22
C ALA A 78 16.87 -16.72 7.31
N VAL A 79 15.63 -17.11 7.65
CA VAL A 79 15.35 -18.10 8.70
C VAL A 79 15.09 -19.50 8.16
N VAL A 80 15.16 -19.71 6.83
CA VAL A 80 15.04 -21.05 6.23
C VAL A 80 16.20 -21.92 6.71
N GLY A 81 15.86 -23.12 7.16
CA GLY A 81 16.81 -24.12 7.64
C GLY A 81 16.08 -25.43 7.94
N ASP A 82 16.78 -26.38 8.56
CA ASP A 82 16.22 -27.69 8.86
C ASP A 82 14.93 -27.56 9.69
N GLY A 83 13.81 -28.06 9.13
CA GLY A 83 12.49 -28.02 9.75
C GLY A 83 11.68 -26.75 9.53
N VAL A 84 12.17 -25.78 8.76
CA VAL A 84 11.48 -24.50 8.46
C VAL A 84 11.31 -24.31 6.96
N GLU A 85 10.06 -24.17 6.50
CA GLU A 85 9.71 -23.92 5.10
C GLU A 85 8.99 -22.57 4.95
N VAL A 86 9.32 -21.81 3.90
CA VAL A 86 8.58 -20.60 3.53
C VAL A 86 7.31 -20.97 2.79
N LYS A 87 6.16 -20.55 3.32
CA LYS A 87 4.87 -20.62 2.62
C LYS A 87 4.47 -19.25 2.09
N GLY A 88 3.52 -19.24 1.15
CA GLY A 88 2.93 -18.00 0.65
C GLY A 88 2.31 -17.17 1.77
N TYR A 89 2.26 -15.85 1.58
CA TYR A 89 1.73 -14.90 2.56
C TYR A 89 0.30 -15.27 2.97
N GLY A 90 0.06 -15.40 4.28
CA GLY A 90 -1.27 -15.44 4.88
C GLY A 90 -1.40 -14.22 5.79
N GLY A 91 -2.16 -13.21 5.37
CA GLY A 91 -2.32 -11.98 6.15
C GLY A 91 -2.83 -12.27 7.55
N GLY A 92 -2.19 -11.66 8.55
CA GLY A 92 -2.69 -11.70 9.94
C GLY A 92 -4.04 -10.99 10.00
N GLN A 93 -5.09 -11.76 10.31
CA GLN A 93 -6.44 -11.24 10.55
C GLN A 93 -6.56 -10.65 11.96
#